data_AF-A0A957TB31-F1
#
_entry.id   AF-A0A957TB31-F1
#
_cell.length_a   1.000
_cell.length_b   1.000
_cell.length_c   1.000
_cell.angle_alpha   90.00
_cell.angle_beta   90.00
_cell.angle_gamma   90.00
#
_symmetry.space_group_name_H-M   'P 1'
#
loop_
_entity.id
_entity.type
_entity.pdbx_description
1 polymer ?
#
loop_
_entity_poly.entity_id
_entity_poly.type
_entity_poly.pdbx_seq_one_letter_code
_entity_poly.pdbx_strand_id
1 'polypeptide(L)'
;VFAFFLYLGYRSAEKLGNLLAKFVRGINRVVHVFRKKNYLSEDRAHEYAHEIADGFSGLTERPISLVRPVLWGIFNKSLWMLVLLCSFLAFEVPFSGGTIIAGFSIAYLFLIVSPTPSGIGIVEGVMPVALSSLNVNWSQAVVITLIYRAVTFWVPLGVGAWAFRTLHKERAELVS
;
A
#
# COMPACT_ATOMS: atom_id res chain seq x y z
N VAL A 1 11.81 11.91 7.60
CA VAL A 1 11.48 10.52 8.04
C VAL A 1 12.09 9.48 7.11
N PHE A 2 11.77 9.44 5.81
CA PHE A 2 12.36 8.48 4.85
C PHE A 2 13.90 8.50 4.78
N ALA A 3 14.50 9.69 4.68
CA ALA A 3 15.97 9.84 4.69
C ALA A 3 16.61 9.36 6.01
N PHE A 4 15.90 9.48 7.13
CA PHE A 4 16.35 9.01 8.44
C PHE A 4 16.29 7.49 8.54
N PHE A 5 15.26 6.84 7.99
CA PHE A 5 15.18 5.38 7.87
C PHE A 5 16.23 4.80 6.92
N LEU A 6 16.44 5.44 5.77
CA LEU A 6 17.53 5.10 4.85
C LEU A 6 18.90 5.23 5.53
N TYR A 7 19.10 6.31 6.28
CA TYR A 7 20.34 6.53 7.04
C TYR A 7 20.53 5.52 8.20
N LEU A 8 19.46 5.09 8.86
CA LEU A 8 19.49 4.09 9.94
C LEU A 8 19.78 2.67 9.40
N GLY A 9 19.14 2.28 8.30
CA GLY A 9 19.43 1.03 7.60
C GLY A 9 20.84 0.98 7.03
N TYR A 10 21.37 2.14 6.59
CA TYR A 10 22.73 2.29 6.07
C TYR A 10 23.84 2.10 7.11
N ARG A 11 23.66 2.56 8.36
CA ARG A 11 24.80 2.70 9.29
C ARG A 11 24.99 1.54 10.28
N SER A 12 23.97 0.71 10.55
CA SER A 12 24.13 -0.44 11.47
C SER A 12 22.89 -1.36 11.48
N ALA A 13 23.07 -2.59 10.99
CA ALA A 13 22.09 -3.68 11.12
C ALA A 13 21.66 -3.89 12.59
N GLU A 14 22.58 -3.73 13.56
CA GLU A 14 22.28 -3.82 14.99
C GLU A 14 21.35 -2.70 15.49
N LYS A 15 21.49 -1.46 15.00
CA LYS A 15 20.61 -0.36 15.43
C LYS A 15 19.20 -0.52 14.86
N LEU A 16 19.09 -0.96 13.61
CA LEU A 16 17.81 -1.29 12.99
C LEU A 16 17.16 -2.49 13.71
N GLY A 17 17.93 -3.55 13.99
CA GLY A 17 17.49 -4.71 14.76
C GLY A 17 17.01 -4.35 16.16
N ASN A 18 17.74 -3.49 16.88
CA ASN A 18 17.34 -3.00 18.20
C ASN A 18 16.08 -2.12 18.16
N LEU A 19 15.89 -1.33 17.11
CA LEU A 19 14.68 -0.52 16.91
C LEU A 19 13.48 -1.42 16.60
N LEU A 20 13.64 -2.37 15.67
CA LEU A 20 12.64 -3.36 15.33
C LEU A 20 12.30 -4.22 16.54
N ALA A 21 13.27 -4.65 17.33
CA ALA A 21 13.05 -5.38 18.58
C ALA A 21 12.30 -4.55 19.63
N LYS A 22 12.52 -3.22 19.71
CA LYS A 22 11.71 -2.34 20.57
C LYS A 22 10.26 -2.24 20.07
N PHE A 23 10.06 -2.13 18.76
CA PHE A 23 8.72 -2.16 18.16
C PHE A 23 8.03 -3.50 18.38
N VAL A 24 8.73 -4.62 18.16
CA VAL A 24 8.25 -5.98 18.41
C VAL A 24 7.90 -6.15 19.88
N ARG A 25 8.69 -5.64 20.82
CA ARG A 25 8.33 -5.66 22.26
C ARG A 25 7.11 -4.82 22.59
N GLY A 26 6.95 -3.65 21.96
CA GLY A 26 5.74 -2.82 22.09
C GLY A 26 4.50 -3.53 21.55
N ILE A 27 4.60 -4.09 20.35
CA ILE A 27 3.54 -4.88 19.72
C ILE A 27 3.25 -6.12 20.56
N ASN A 28 4.25 -6.87 20.99
CA ASN A 28 4.07 -8.06 21.81
C ASN A 28 3.43 -7.71 23.15
N ARG A 29 3.72 -6.55 23.76
CA ARG A 29 3.03 -6.08 24.98
C ARG A 29 1.55 -5.81 24.72
N VAL A 30 1.21 -5.14 23.62
CA VAL A 30 -0.19 -4.88 23.23
C VAL A 30 -0.90 -6.18 22.87
N VAL A 31 -0.24 -7.08 22.14
CA VAL A 31 -0.78 -8.39 21.77
C VAL A 31 -0.93 -9.29 22.99
N HIS A 32 -0.05 -9.22 23.99
CA HIS A 32 -0.18 -10.00 25.23
C HIS A 32 -1.37 -9.58 26.10
N VAL A 33 -1.83 -8.32 25.96
CA VAL A 33 -3.08 -7.84 26.57
C VAL A 33 -4.30 -8.51 25.92
N PHE A 34 -4.21 -8.88 24.63
CA PHE A 34 -5.31 -9.53 23.89
C PHE A 34 -5.15 -11.06 23.70
N ARG A 35 -3.94 -11.64 23.79
CA ARG A 35 -3.66 -13.06 23.57
C ARG A 35 -2.30 -13.52 24.14
N LYS A 36 -2.30 -14.53 25.04
CA LYS A 36 -1.11 -15.14 25.69
C LYS A 36 -0.25 -16.03 24.76
N LYS A 37 0.26 -15.54 23.62
CA LYS A 37 1.29 -16.28 22.85
C LYS A 37 2.31 -15.35 22.20
N ASN A 38 3.60 -15.64 22.42
CA ASN A 38 4.73 -14.95 21.78
C ASN A 38 4.73 -15.21 20.26
N TYR A 39 4.22 -14.27 19.48
CA TYR A 39 4.00 -14.44 18.04
C TYR A 39 5.22 -14.02 17.17
N LEU A 40 6.16 -13.24 17.73
CA LEU A 40 7.33 -12.70 17.02
C LEU A 40 8.60 -12.99 17.83
N SER A 41 9.51 -13.80 17.27
CA SER A 41 10.82 -14.10 17.85
C SER A 41 11.80 -12.95 17.61
N GLU A 42 12.51 -12.52 18.65
CA GLU A 42 13.52 -11.45 18.57
C GLU A 42 14.63 -11.80 17.56
N ASP A 43 14.98 -13.09 17.45
CA ASP A 43 15.96 -13.59 16.48
C ASP A 43 15.54 -13.33 15.03
N ARG A 44 14.24 -13.52 14.68
CA ARG A 44 13.74 -13.18 13.34
C ARG A 44 13.80 -11.67 13.08
N ALA A 45 13.59 -10.83 14.10
CA ALA A 45 13.70 -9.39 13.93
C ALA A 45 15.14 -8.96 13.60
N HIS A 46 16.15 -9.65 14.13
CA HIS A 46 17.55 -9.43 13.78
C HIS A 46 17.92 -9.97 12.40
N GLU A 47 17.40 -11.14 12.03
CA GLU A 47 17.56 -11.72 10.68
C GLU A 47 16.97 -10.81 9.60
N TYR A 48 15.72 -10.34 9.78
CA TYR A 48 15.12 -9.35 8.88
C TYR A 48 15.89 -8.03 8.85
N ALA A 49 16.43 -7.57 9.98
CA ALA A 49 17.25 -6.36 10.00
C ALA A 49 18.55 -6.51 9.19
N HIS A 50 19.16 -7.70 9.23
CA HIS A 50 20.33 -8.05 8.42
C HIS A 50 19.98 -8.13 6.94
N GLU A 51 18.91 -8.83 6.55
CA GLU A 51 18.46 -8.88 5.15
C GLU A 51 18.15 -7.49 4.58
N ILE A 52 17.51 -6.63 5.37
CA ILE A 52 17.22 -5.25 4.99
C ILE A 52 18.53 -4.44 4.85
N ALA A 53 19.46 -4.56 5.80
CA ALA A 53 20.74 -3.86 5.76
C ALA A 53 21.62 -4.31 4.57
N ASP A 54 21.65 -5.60 4.26
CA ASP A 54 22.35 -6.15 3.09
C ASP A 54 21.69 -5.73 1.77
N GLY A 55 20.36 -5.67 1.73
CA GLY A 55 19.64 -5.08 0.60
C GLY A 55 19.97 -3.60 0.40
N PHE A 56 20.16 -2.84 1.47
CA PHE A 56 20.54 -1.42 1.40
C PHE A 56 22.02 -1.19 1.06
N SER A 57 22.93 -2.06 1.50
CA SER A 57 24.36 -1.94 1.16
C SER A 57 24.59 -2.12 -0.35
N GLY A 58 23.85 -3.03 -0.99
CA GLY A 58 23.84 -3.17 -2.45
C GLY A 58 23.29 -1.95 -3.21
N LEU A 59 22.42 -1.14 -2.59
CA LEU A 59 21.88 0.09 -3.20
C LEU A 59 22.89 1.24 -3.17
N THR A 60 23.79 1.27 -2.19
CA THR A 60 24.85 2.29 -2.08
C THR A 60 26.00 2.12 -3.07
N GLU A 61 26.22 0.91 -3.60
CA GLU A 61 27.20 0.71 -4.68
C GLU A 61 26.78 1.41 -5.98
N ARG A 62 25.46 1.56 -6.20
CA ARG A 62 24.90 2.24 -7.39
C ARG A 62 23.62 3.00 -7.02
N PRO A 63 23.69 4.19 -6.40
CA PRO A 63 22.50 4.96 -6.00
C PRO A 63 21.63 5.36 -7.19
N ILE A 64 22.23 5.48 -8.39
CA ILE A 64 21.52 5.74 -9.65
C ILE A 64 20.53 4.61 -10.00
N SER A 65 20.75 3.39 -9.50
CA SER A 65 19.88 2.25 -9.75
C SER A 65 18.49 2.43 -9.12
N LEU A 66 18.37 3.22 -8.04
CA LEU A 66 17.10 3.54 -7.39
C LEU A 66 16.23 4.51 -8.17
N VAL A 67 16.81 5.27 -9.11
CA VAL A 67 16.04 6.22 -9.93
C VAL A 67 14.97 5.49 -10.73
N ARG A 68 15.27 4.31 -11.28
CA ARG A 68 14.31 3.52 -12.07
C ARG A 68 13.11 3.06 -11.20
N PRO A 69 13.29 2.35 -10.07
CA PRO A 69 12.17 2.00 -9.19
C PRO A 69 11.37 3.19 -8.68
N VAL A 70 12.04 4.30 -8.32
CA VAL A 70 11.36 5.51 -7.85
C VAL A 70 10.50 6.12 -8.96
N LEU A 71 11.04 6.19 -10.18
CA LEU A 71 10.30 6.68 -11.34
C LEU A 71 9.08 5.80 -11.64
N TRP A 72 9.24 4.47 -11.62
CA TRP A 72 8.13 3.52 -11.76
C TRP A 72 7.10 3.66 -10.64
N GLY A 73 7.54 3.88 -9.41
CA GLY A 73 6.67 4.09 -8.26
C GLY A 73 5.83 5.37 -8.40
N ILE A 74 6.48 6.48 -8.77
CA ILE A 74 5.80 7.76 -9.04
C ILE A 74 4.82 7.59 -10.19
N PHE A 75 5.26 6.99 -11.31
CA PHE A 75 4.41 6.76 -12.47
C PHE A 75 3.17 5.95 -12.12
N ASN A 76 3.32 4.87 -11.35
CA ASN A 76 2.21 4.07 -10.86
C ASN A 76 1.23 4.87 -9.99
N LYS A 77 1.73 5.74 -9.09
CA LYS A 77 0.85 6.60 -8.27
C LYS A 77 0.16 7.67 -9.10
N SER A 78 0.84 8.24 -10.10
CA SER A 78 0.24 9.16 -11.05
C SER A 78 -0.89 8.51 -11.85
N LEU A 79 -0.73 7.25 -12.28
CA LEU A 79 -1.81 6.50 -12.94
C LEU A 79 -3.02 6.31 -12.03
N TRP A 80 -2.80 5.96 -10.75
CA TRP A 80 -3.90 5.84 -9.81
C TRP A 80 -4.61 7.18 -9.59
N MET A 81 -3.87 8.26 -9.48
CA MET A 81 -4.43 9.60 -9.36
C MET A 81 -5.19 10.03 -10.63
N LEU A 82 -4.70 9.62 -11.80
CA LEU A 82 -5.38 9.85 -13.08
C LEU A 82 -6.73 9.13 -13.14
N VAL A 83 -6.82 7.88 -12.66
CA VAL A 83 -8.09 7.15 -12.60
C VAL A 83 -9.10 7.88 -11.70
N LEU A 84 -8.63 8.44 -10.57
CA LEU A 84 -9.50 9.25 -9.71
C LEU A 84 -9.96 10.52 -10.44
N LEU A 85 -9.07 11.24 -11.11
CA LEU A 85 -9.41 12.41 -11.93
C LEU A 85 -10.45 12.06 -13.01
N CYS A 86 -10.24 10.97 -13.75
CA CYS A 86 -11.19 10.48 -14.75
C CYS A 86 -12.55 10.15 -14.13
N SER A 87 -12.58 9.65 -12.89
CA SER A 87 -13.83 9.38 -12.17
C SER A 87 -14.60 10.68 -11.86
N PHE A 88 -13.90 11.73 -11.43
CA PHE A 88 -14.51 13.05 -11.24
C PHE A 88 -15.06 13.64 -12.54
N LEU A 89 -14.30 13.52 -13.64
CA LEU A 89 -14.70 13.98 -14.96
C LEU A 89 -15.92 13.21 -15.49
N ALA A 90 -15.98 11.89 -15.30
CA ALA A 90 -17.07 11.05 -15.79
C ALA A 90 -18.43 11.37 -15.16
N PHE A 91 -18.45 11.89 -13.93
CA PHE A 91 -19.67 12.28 -13.22
C PHE A 91 -19.89 13.79 -13.17
N GLU A 92 -19.10 14.57 -13.93
CA GLU A 92 -19.19 16.03 -13.99
C GLU A 92 -19.15 16.71 -12.61
N VAL A 93 -18.41 16.13 -11.68
CA VAL A 93 -18.31 16.62 -10.30
C VAL A 93 -17.29 17.76 -10.26
N PRO A 94 -17.62 18.94 -9.70
CA PRO A 94 -16.66 20.02 -9.59
C PRO A 94 -15.48 19.61 -8.71
N PHE A 95 -14.26 19.79 -9.22
CA PHE A 95 -13.04 19.45 -8.49
C PHE A 95 -11.99 20.55 -8.62
N SER A 96 -11.10 20.60 -7.64
CA SER A 96 -9.84 21.34 -7.72
C SER A 96 -8.67 20.35 -7.72
N GLY A 97 -7.50 20.78 -8.21
CA GLY A 97 -6.28 19.96 -8.10
C GLY A 97 -5.97 19.59 -6.64
N GLY A 98 -6.22 20.51 -5.70
CA GLY A 98 -6.10 20.27 -4.27
C GLY A 98 -7.04 19.18 -3.76
N THR A 99 -8.29 19.15 -4.22
CA THR A 99 -9.28 18.14 -3.83
C THR A 99 -8.83 16.73 -4.22
N ILE A 100 -8.33 16.56 -5.44
CA ILE A 100 -7.85 15.25 -5.93
C ILE A 100 -6.62 14.82 -5.16
N ILE A 101 -5.64 15.72 -4.96
CA ILE A 101 -4.40 15.41 -4.23
C ILE A 101 -4.67 15.09 -2.77
N ALA A 102 -5.45 15.92 -2.07
CA ALA A 102 -5.78 15.70 -0.68
C ALA A 102 -6.64 14.45 -0.49
N GLY A 103 -7.70 14.28 -1.30
CA GLY A 103 -8.58 13.12 -1.25
C GLY A 103 -7.84 11.80 -1.50
N PHE A 104 -7.02 11.75 -2.54
CA PHE A 104 -6.18 10.58 -2.84
C PHE A 104 -5.18 10.30 -1.72
N SER A 105 -4.48 11.33 -1.22
CA SER A 105 -3.45 11.17 -0.19
C SER A 105 -4.04 10.64 1.11
N ILE A 106 -5.16 11.21 1.57
CA ILE A 106 -5.85 10.75 2.78
C ILE A 106 -6.29 9.29 2.60
N ALA A 107 -7.00 8.96 1.51
CA ALA A 107 -7.46 7.61 1.27
C ALA A 107 -6.30 6.59 1.16
N TYR A 108 -5.21 6.96 0.50
CA TYR A 108 -4.04 6.09 0.31
C TYR A 108 -3.28 5.85 1.62
N LEU A 109 -3.20 6.84 2.51
CA LEU A 109 -2.62 6.65 3.85
C LEU A 109 -3.41 5.61 4.65
N PHE A 110 -4.74 5.70 4.64
CA PHE A 110 -5.59 4.71 5.31
C PHE A 110 -5.53 3.34 4.64
N LEU A 111 -5.32 3.28 3.32
CA LEU A 111 -5.09 2.03 2.60
C LEU A 111 -3.81 1.34 3.11
N ILE A 112 -2.71 2.07 3.26
CA ILE A 112 -1.43 1.52 3.74
C ILE A 112 -1.53 1.00 5.17
N VAL A 113 -2.27 1.70 6.04
CA VAL A 113 -2.43 1.33 7.46
C VAL A 113 -3.51 0.26 7.66
N SER A 114 -4.28 -0.07 6.62
CA SER A 114 -5.37 -1.02 6.70
C SER A 114 -4.89 -2.44 7.03
N PRO A 115 -5.53 -3.15 7.97
CA PRO A 115 -5.27 -4.57 8.21
C PRO A 115 -5.82 -5.48 7.10
N THR A 116 -6.68 -4.94 6.22
CA THR A 116 -7.31 -5.71 5.13
C THR A 116 -6.49 -5.63 3.84
N PRO A 117 -6.32 -6.73 3.09
CA PRO A 117 -5.67 -6.71 1.78
C PRO A 117 -6.34 -5.68 0.86
N SER A 118 -5.55 -4.79 0.25
CA SER A 118 -6.04 -3.71 -0.62
C SER A 118 -7.01 -2.70 0.03
N GLY A 119 -7.16 -2.74 1.36
CA GLY A 119 -8.01 -1.81 2.11
C GLY A 119 -9.51 -1.97 1.86
N ILE A 120 -9.98 -3.16 1.45
CA ILE A 120 -11.40 -3.41 1.15
C ILE A 120 -12.27 -3.10 2.39
N GLY A 121 -13.34 -2.35 2.18
CA GLY A 121 -14.24 -1.86 3.23
C GLY A 121 -13.74 -0.56 3.86
N ILE A 122 -12.42 -0.39 4.06
CA ILE A 122 -11.86 0.83 4.64
C ILE A 122 -11.87 1.97 3.63
N VAL A 123 -11.35 1.76 2.41
CA VAL A 123 -11.27 2.83 1.41
C VAL A 123 -12.66 3.28 0.98
N GLU A 124 -13.61 2.33 0.90
CA GLU A 124 -15.01 2.57 0.58
C GLU A 124 -15.70 3.47 1.62
N GLY A 125 -15.26 3.45 2.88
CA GLY A 125 -15.76 4.36 3.92
C GLY A 125 -14.95 5.66 4.01
N VAL A 126 -13.62 5.58 3.95
CA VAL A 126 -12.71 6.71 4.17
C VAL A 126 -12.67 7.67 2.99
N MET A 127 -12.64 7.17 1.76
CA MET A 127 -12.53 8.02 0.58
C MET A 127 -13.76 8.94 0.42
N PRO A 128 -15.02 8.47 0.57
CA PRO A 128 -16.17 9.38 0.50
C PRO A 128 -16.16 10.42 1.63
N VAL A 129 -15.75 10.05 2.84
CA VAL A 129 -15.60 10.98 3.97
C VAL A 129 -14.54 12.03 3.68
N ALA A 130 -13.38 11.62 3.13
CA ALA A 130 -12.29 12.52 2.77
C ALA A 130 -12.68 13.47 1.63
N LEU A 131 -13.44 13.00 0.63
CA LEU A 131 -13.92 13.85 -0.45
C LEU A 131 -15.03 14.79 0.04
N SER A 132 -15.92 14.31 0.93
CA SER A 132 -16.99 15.12 1.49
C SER A 132 -16.47 16.27 2.36
N SER A 133 -15.39 16.04 3.12
CA SER A 133 -14.71 17.12 3.85
C SER A 133 -14.04 18.15 2.95
N LEU A 134 -13.81 17.81 1.67
CA LEU A 134 -13.27 18.69 0.63
C LEU A 134 -14.38 19.33 -0.24
N ASN A 135 -15.59 19.47 0.30
CA ASN A 135 -16.78 20.04 -0.35
C ASN A 135 -17.35 19.25 -1.54
N VAL A 136 -17.04 17.96 -1.67
CA VAL A 136 -17.74 17.09 -2.63
C VAL A 136 -19.06 16.61 -2.01
N ASN A 137 -20.15 16.59 -2.78
CA ASN A 137 -21.41 16.05 -2.27
C ASN A 137 -21.24 14.57 -1.88
N TRP A 138 -21.84 14.15 -0.76
CA TRP A 138 -21.73 12.78 -0.25
C TRP A 138 -22.10 11.72 -1.29
N SER A 139 -23.22 11.91 -2.01
CA SER A 139 -23.67 10.95 -3.03
C SER A 139 -22.64 10.80 -4.15
N GLN A 140 -22.10 11.91 -4.63
CA GLN A 140 -21.05 11.95 -5.66
C GLN A 140 -19.75 11.33 -5.16
N ALA A 141 -19.34 11.63 -3.93
CA ALA A 141 -18.13 11.09 -3.32
C ALA A 141 -18.16 9.56 -3.20
N VAL A 142 -19.31 8.99 -2.82
CA VAL A 142 -19.52 7.54 -2.77
C VAL A 142 -19.44 6.94 -4.18
N VAL A 143 -20.14 7.52 -5.15
CA VAL A 143 -20.14 7.03 -6.54
C VAL A 143 -18.73 7.07 -7.16
N ILE A 144 -18.00 8.17 -6.99
CA ILE A 144 -16.61 8.31 -7.43
C ILE A 144 -15.75 7.23 -6.78
N THR A 145 -15.90 7.01 -5.48
CA THR A 145 -15.12 5.97 -4.77
C THR A 145 -15.40 4.59 -5.34
N LEU A 146 -16.66 4.25 -5.57
CA LEU A 146 -17.03 2.93 -6.11
C LEU A 146 -16.49 2.70 -7.52
N ILE A 147 -16.56 3.71 -8.41
CA ILE A 147 -15.98 3.63 -9.75
C ILE A 147 -14.46 3.53 -9.70
N TYR A 148 -13.83 4.35 -8.86
CA TYR A 148 -12.39 4.30 -8.65
C TYR A 148 -11.94 2.90 -8.22
N ARG A 149 -12.67 2.26 -7.29
CA ARG A 149 -12.39 0.90 -6.81
C ARG A 149 -12.73 -0.16 -7.85
N ALA A 150 -13.80 0.04 -8.64
CA ALA A 150 -14.13 -0.85 -9.75
C ALA A 150 -12.93 -0.99 -10.70
N VAL A 151 -12.31 0.12 -11.07
CA VAL A 151 -11.16 0.13 -11.98
C VAL A 151 -9.87 -0.34 -11.30
N THR A 152 -9.59 0.12 -10.08
CA THR A 152 -8.30 -0.14 -9.42
C THR A 152 -8.20 -1.49 -8.74
N PHE A 153 -9.32 -2.09 -8.36
CA PHE A 153 -9.36 -3.34 -7.60
C PHE A 153 -10.18 -4.42 -8.31
N TRP A 154 -11.44 -4.15 -8.65
CA TRP A 154 -12.35 -5.19 -9.16
C TRP A 154 -12.00 -5.65 -10.58
N VAL A 155 -11.62 -4.74 -11.48
CA VAL A 155 -11.21 -5.08 -12.85
C VAL A 155 -9.95 -5.97 -12.85
N PRO A 156 -8.83 -5.60 -12.20
CA PRO A 156 -7.67 -6.48 -12.09
C PRO A 156 -7.99 -7.82 -11.45
N LEU A 157 -8.83 -7.84 -10.42
CA LEU A 157 -9.26 -9.07 -9.75
C LEU A 157 -10.04 -9.98 -10.70
N GLY A 158 -10.99 -9.42 -11.47
CA GLY A 158 -11.77 -10.16 -12.45
C GLY A 158 -10.90 -10.73 -13.57
N VAL A 159 -9.98 -9.93 -14.10
CA VAL A 159 -9.00 -10.37 -15.12
C VAL A 159 -8.10 -11.48 -14.56
N GLY A 160 -7.60 -11.31 -13.33
CA GLY A 160 -6.79 -12.33 -12.65
C GLY A 160 -7.55 -13.64 -12.42
N ALA A 161 -8.81 -13.57 -12.01
CA ALA A 161 -9.66 -14.74 -11.82
C ALA A 161 -9.94 -15.47 -13.14
N TRP A 162 -10.15 -14.73 -14.23
CA TRP A 162 -10.30 -15.30 -15.57
C TRP A 162 -9.02 -16.00 -16.04
N ALA A 163 -7.87 -15.34 -15.93
CA ALA A 163 -6.56 -15.91 -16.28
C ALA A 163 -6.21 -17.16 -15.46
N PHE A 164 -6.60 -17.18 -14.17
CA PHE A 164 -6.37 -18.35 -13.31
C PHE A 164 -7.21 -19.56 -13.75
N ARG A 165 -8.45 -19.32 -14.20
CA ARG A 165 -9.34 -20.38 -14.70
C ARG A 165 -8.86 -20.95 -16.03
N THR A 166 -8.38 -20.12 -16.95
CA THR A 166 -7.87 -20.60 -18.25
C THR A 166 -6.64 -21.48 -18.07
N LEU A 167 -5.70 -21.07 -17.19
CA LEU A 167 -4.49 -21.84 -16.93
C LEU A 167 -4.77 -23.19 -16.25
N HIS A 168 -5.75 -23.25 -15.34
CA HIS A 168 -6.16 -24.52 -14.74
C HIS A 168 -6.84 -25.46 -15.75
N LYS A 169 -7.55 -24.91 -16.72
CA LYS A 169 -8.17 -25.69 -17.78
C LYS A 169 -7.13 -26.29 -18.72
N GLU A 170 -6.14 -25.52 -19.15
CA GLU A 170 -5.02 -26.01 -19.98
C GLU A 170 -4.19 -27.08 -19.27
N ARG A 171 -3.93 -26.92 -17.96
CA ARG A 171 -3.21 -27.94 -17.18
C ARG A 171 -4.00 -29.24 -17.04
N ALA A 172 -5.33 -29.17 -16.94
CA ALA A 172 -6.18 -30.35 -16.86
C ALA A 172 -6.23 -31.12 -18.19
N GLU A 173 -6.22 -30.42 -19.33
CA GLU A 173 -6.20 -31.00 -20.68
C GLU A 173 -4.82 -31.60 -21.05
N LEU A 174 -3.72 -31.11 -20.48
CA LEU A 174 -2.37 -31.65 -20.70
C LEU A 174 -2.02 -32.91 -19.89
N VAL A 175 -2.84 -33.25 -18.89
CA VAL A 175 -2.63 -34.40 -17.97
C VAL A 175 -3.61 -35.55 -18.26
N SER A 176 -4.62 -35.33 -19.12
CA SER A 176 -5.56 -36.35 -19.63
C SER A 176 -5.12 -36.90 -20.98
#